data_AF-A0A7S3CP25-F1
#
_entry.id   AF-A0A7S3CP25-F1
#
_cell.length_a   1.000
_cell.length_b   1.000
_cell.length_c   1.000
_cell.angle_alpha   90.00
_cell.angle_beta   90.00
_cell.angle_gamma   90.00
#
_symmetry.space_group_name_H-M   'P 1'
#
loop_
_entity.id
_entity.type
_entity.pdbx_description
1 polymer ?
#
loop_
_entity_poly.entity_id
_entity_poly.type
_entity_poly.pdbx_seq_one_letter_code
_entity_poly.pdbx_strand_id
1 'polypeptide(L)'
;VAVREQISNLSSRYYELIPLSRYKNQIPPPLSRMDQISAQYDNLQTIQCVEFASKLLLGALYRQYEMNPVDYVLRALNVRVEALSPRTPEHALLSSYIKKTAGSIALF
;
A
#
# COMPACT_ATOMS: atom_id res chain seq x y z
N VAL A 1 -28.01 22.96 7.32
CA VAL A 1 -28.62 21.63 7.57
C VAL A 1 -28.36 20.68 6.41
N ALA A 2 -28.74 21.04 5.17
CA ALA A 2 -28.54 20.20 3.97
C ALA A 2 -27.09 19.67 3.77
N VAL A 3 -26.06 20.50 3.93
CA VAL A 3 -24.66 20.07 3.73
C VAL A 3 -24.22 19.02 4.77
N ARG A 4 -24.66 19.14 6.03
CA ARG A 4 -24.31 18.16 7.07
C ARG A 4 -24.97 16.81 6.81
N GLU A 5 -26.21 16.83 6.34
CA GLU A 5 -26.93 15.61 5.94
C GLU A 5 -26.26 14.93 4.74
N GLN A 6 -25.85 15.70 3.73
CA GLN A 6 -25.08 15.19 2.60
C GLN A 6 -23.77 14.53 3.03
N ILE A 7 -22.99 15.20 3.90
CA ILE A 7 -21.75 14.63 4.45
C ILE A 7 -22.03 13.34 5.21
N SER A 8 -23.09 13.30 6.02
CA SER A 8 -23.49 12.10 6.76
C SER A 8 -23.85 10.96 5.81
N ASN A 9 -24.66 11.22 4.78
CA ASN A 9 -25.08 10.21 3.81
C ASN A 9 -23.89 9.64 3.02
N LEU A 10 -22.96 10.49 2.59
CA LEU A 10 -21.74 10.06 1.90
C LEU A 10 -20.82 9.25 2.82
N SER A 11 -20.71 9.65 4.10
CA SER A 11 -19.92 8.93 5.10
C SER A 11 -20.50 7.54 5.35
N SER A 12 -21.82 7.44 5.55
CA SER A 12 -22.51 6.15 5.74
C SER A 12 -22.29 5.23 4.55
N ARG A 13 -22.46 5.74 3.32
CA ARG A 13 -22.22 4.98 2.09
C ARG A 13 -20.78 4.48 1.98
N TYR A 14 -19.80 5.25 2.42
CA TYR A 14 -18.41 4.81 2.48
C TYR A 14 -18.23 3.63 3.46
N TYR A 15 -18.75 3.73 4.67
CA TYR A 15 -18.61 2.68 5.69
C TYR A 15 -19.39 1.40 5.37
N GLU A 16 -20.46 1.49 4.58
CA GLU A 16 -21.15 0.33 4.01
C GLU A 16 -20.28 -0.43 3.01
N LEU A 17 -19.51 0.29 2.17
CA LEU A 17 -18.63 -0.30 1.17
C LEU A 17 -17.33 -0.82 1.77
N ILE A 18 -16.78 -0.08 2.74
CA ILE A 18 -15.48 -0.35 3.37
C ILE A 18 -15.71 -0.61 4.86
N PRO A 19 -15.92 -1.88 5.27
CA PRO A 19 -16.19 -2.21 6.66
C PRO A 19 -14.95 -1.96 7.51
N LEU A 20 -15.08 -1.10 8.52
CA LEU A 20 -14.01 -0.79 9.46
C LEU A 20 -14.24 -1.49 10.80
N SER A 21 -13.32 -2.38 11.17
CA SER A 21 -13.39 -3.17 12.41
C SER A 21 -13.53 -2.30 13.67
N ARG A 22 -12.91 -1.12 13.68
CA ARG A 22 -12.98 -0.15 14.78
C ARG A 22 -14.41 0.35 15.09
N TYR A 23 -15.33 0.23 14.13
CA TYR A 23 -16.73 0.66 14.26
C TYR A 23 -17.72 -0.52 14.30
N LYS A 24 -17.25 -1.76 14.51
CA LYS A 24 -18.11 -2.96 14.51
C LYS A 24 -19.31 -2.86 15.46
N ASN A 25 -19.15 -2.21 16.61
CA ASN A 25 -20.18 -2.13 17.65
C ASN A 25 -20.68 -0.69 17.89
N GLN A 26 -20.40 0.26 16.99
CA GLN A 26 -20.79 1.66 17.17
C GLN A 26 -21.08 2.35 15.84
N ILE A 27 -21.87 3.41 15.88
CA ILE A 27 -22.15 4.22 14.70
C ILE A 27 -20.85 4.96 14.32
N PRO A 28 -20.35 4.80 13.08
CA PRO A 28 -19.14 5.51 12.66
C PRO A 28 -19.42 7.02 12.53
N PRO A 29 -18.48 7.89 12.94
CA PRO A 29 -18.66 9.32 12.86
C PRO A 29 -18.60 9.82 11.40
N PRO A 30 -19.25 10.94 11.06
CA PRO A 30 -19.12 11.53 9.72
C PRO A 30 -17.68 11.96 9.39
N LEU A 31 -17.26 11.70 8.16
CA LEU A 31 -16.00 12.17 7.57
C LEU A 31 -16.15 13.65 7.19
N SER A 32 -15.96 14.53 8.17
CA SER A 32 -16.28 15.97 8.06
C SER A 32 -15.05 16.86 7.88
N ARG A 33 -13.84 16.29 8.00
CA ARG A 33 -12.57 17.01 7.84
C ARG A 33 -11.71 16.41 6.75
N MET A 34 -10.92 17.24 6.07
CA MET A 34 -10.06 16.82 4.97
C MET A 34 -9.01 15.80 5.38
N ASP A 35 -8.43 15.91 6.58
CA ASP A 35 -7.46 14.93 7.09
C ASP A 35 -8.07 13.54 7.28
N GLN A 36 -9.34 13.46 7.67
CA GLN A 36 -10.05 12.18 7.77
C GLN A 36 -10.25 11.54 6.40
N ILE A 37 -10.58 12.37 5.40
CA ILE A 37 -10.77 11.94 4.01
C ILE A 37 -9.43 11.46 3.44
N SER A 38 -8.35 12.23 3.59
CA SER A 38 -7.01 11.85 3.17
C SER A 38 -6.57 10.52 3.79
N ALA A 39 -6.79 10.33 5.08
CA ALA A 39 -6.48 9.06 5.74
C ALA A 39 -7.29 7.88 5.17
N GLN A 40 -8.53 8.09 4.73
CA GLN A 40 -9.29 7.05 4.04
C GLN A 40 -8.75 6.77 2.63
N TYR A 41 -8.29 7.78 1.89
CA TYR A 41 -7.62 7.59 0.61
C TYR A 41 -6.35 6.75 0.75
N ASP A 42 -5.51 7.04 1.75
CA ASP A 42 -4.29 6.27 2.01
C ASP A 42 -4.61 4.80 2.37
N ASN A 43 -5.68 4.58 3.14
CA ASN A 43 -6.17 3.24 3.43
C ASN A 43 -6.63 2.51 2.16
N LEU A 44 -7.37 3.18 1.29
CA LEU A 44 -7.83 2.60 0.01
C LEU A 44 -6.65 2.24 -0.91
N GLN A 45 -5.64 3.11 -0.98
CA GLN A 45 -4.42 2.81 -1.74
C GLN A 45 -3.70 1.58 -1.18
N THR A 46 -3.63 1.44 0.15
CA THR A 46 -3.06 0.25 0.80
C THR A 46 -3.85 -1.01 0.47
N ILE A 47 -5.19 -0.95 0.53
CA ILE A 47 -6.07 -2.06 0.18
C ILE A 47 -5.87 -2.46 -1.29
N GLN A 48 -5.74 -1.49 -2.20
CA GLN A 48 -5.47 -1.73 -3.61
C GLN A 48 -4.13 -2.45 -3.82
N CYS A 49 -3.08 -2.08 -3.09
CA CYS A 49 -1.80 -2.80 -3.15
C CYS A 49 -1.94 -4.25 -2.67
N VAL A 50 -2.68 -4.49 -1.58
CA VAL A 50 -2.93 -5.84 -1.05
C VAL A 50 -3.75 -6.67 -2.04
N GLU A 51 -4.76 -6.08 -2.67
CA GLU A 51 -5.60 -6.73 -3.67
C GLU A 51 -4.76 -7.17 -4.88
N PHE A 52 -3.90 -6.28 -5.38
CA PHE A 52 -2.99 -6.58 -6.49
C PHE A 52 -2.02 -7.70 -6.11
N ALA A 53 -1.38 -7.61 -4.95
CA ALA A 53 -0.47 -8.65 -4.46
C ALA A 53 -1.18 -10.00 -4.29
N SER A 54 -2.41 -10.01 -3.78
CA SER A 54 -3.20 -11.23 -3.62
C SER A 54 -3.48 -11.90 -4.96
N LYS A 55 -3.91 -11.12 -5.97
CA LYS A 55 -4.12 -11.62 -7.34
C LYS A 55 -2.84 -12.19 -7.95
N LEU A 56 -1.72 -11.51 -7.74
CA LEU A 56 -0.40 -11.94 -8.23
C LEU A 56 0.01 -13.29 -7.63
N LEU A 57 -0.16 -13.45 -6.31
CA LEU A 57 0.14 -14.69 -5.60
C LEU A 57 -0.81 -15.82 -5.98
N LEU A 58 -2.10 -15.54 -6.19
CA LEU A 58 -3.05 -16.53 -6.70
C LEU A 58 -2.66 -17.01 -8.10
N GLY A 59 -2.21 -16.11 -8.97
CA GLY A 59 -1.67 -16.48 -10.28
C GLY A 59 -0.42 -17.36 -10.19
N ALA A 60 0.48 -17.08 -9.25
CA ALA A 60 1.67 -17.88 -9.00
C ALA A 60 1.31 -19.29 -8.50
N LEU A 61 0.37 -19.39 -7.56
CA LEU A 61 -0.13 -20.66 -7.03
C LEU A 61 -0.81 -21.50 -8.12
N TYR A 62 -1.60 -20.87 -8.99
CA TYR A 62 -2.27 -21.55 -10.11
C TYR A 62 -1.27 -22.22 -11.06
N ARG A 63 -0.08 -21.63 -11.25
CA ARG A 63 0.96 -22.11 -12.17
C ARG A 63 2.16 -22.78 -11.48
N GLN A 64 2.04 -23.13 -10.20
CA GLN A 64 3.16 -23.61 -9.39
C GLN A 64 3.85 -24.89 -9.92
N TYR A 65 3.13 -25.71 -10.70
CA TYR A 65 3.69 -26.92 -11.32
C TYR A 65 4.34 -26.68 -12.70
N GLU A 66 4.15 -25.48 -13.28
CA GLU A 66 4.75 -25.07 -14.56
C GLU A 66 5.99 -24.19 -14.36
N MET A 67 6.01 -23.41 -13.28
CA MET A 67 7.03 -22.38 -13.02
C MET A 67 7.24 -22.20 -11.52
N ASN A 68 8.46 -21.87 -11.13
CA ASN A 68 8.73 -21.45 -9.76
C ASN A 68 7.86 -20.20 -9.41
N PRO A 69 7.15 -20.17 -8.27
CA PRO A 69 6.28 -19.05 -7.91
C PRO A 69 7.00 -17.69 -7.85
N VAL A 70 8.27 -17.65 -7.43
CA VAL A 70 9.07 -16.42 -7.37
C VAL A 70 9.35 -15.90 -8.78
N ASP A 71 9.70 -16.79 -9.71
CA ASP A 71 9.91 -16.42 -11.12
C ASP A 71 8.63 -15.90 -11.76
N TYR A 72 7.48 -16.51 -11.43
CA TYR A 72 6.18 -16.02 -11.90
C TYR A 72 5.94 -14.58 -11.43
N VAL A 73 6.11 -14.32 -10.13
CA VAL A 73 5.92 -12.99 -9.54
C VAL A 73 6.84 -11.97 -10.20
N LEU A 74 8.13 -12.27 -10.35
CA LEU A 74 9.09 -11.35 -10.98
C LEU A 74 8.71 -11.02 -12.43
N ARG A 75 8.32 -12.03 -13.21
CA ARG A 75 7.86 -11.83 -14.60
C ARG A 75 6.57 -11.04 -14.67
N ALA A 76 5.62 -11.33 -13.79
CA ALA A 76 4.32 -10.67 -13.77
C ALA A 76 4.39 -9.20 -13.29
N LEU A 77 5.39 -8.85 -12.48
CA LEU A 77 5.70 -7.45 -12.17
C LEU A 77 6.27 -6.67 -13.36
N ASN A 78 6.78 -7.36 -14.38
CA ASN A 78 7.37 -6.77 -15.59
C ASN A 78 8.45 -5.72 -15.28
N VAL A 79 9.28 -6.00 -14.27
CA VAL A 79 10.40 -5.15 -13.85
C VAL A 79 11.71 -5.91 -13.98
N ARG A 80 12.77 -5.18 -14.33
CA ARG A 80 14.14 -5.69 -14.31
C ARG A 80 14.78 -5.30 -12.99
N VAL A 81 15.02 -6.29 -12.14
CA VAL A 81 15.68 -6.11 -10.84
C VAL A 81 17.08 -6.72 -10.95
N GLU A 82 18.10 -5.91 -10.64
CA GLU A 82 19.49 -6.33 -10.66
C GLU A 82 20.19 -5.88 -9.38
N ALA A 83 21.07 -6.71 -8.85
CA ALA A 83 21.85 -6.38 -7.68
C ALA A 83 22.90 -5.31 -8.04
N LEU A 84 22.85 -4.17 -7.34
CA LEU A 84 23.86 -3.13 -7.53
C LEU A 84 25.17 -3.55 -6.87
N SER A 85 26.24 -3.63 -7.67
CA SER A 85 27.56 -4.02 -7.16
C SER A 85 28.12 -2.95 -6.21
N PRO A 86 28.65 -3.35 -5.02
CA PRO A 86 29.24 -2.42 -4.06
C PRO A 86 30.43 -1.63 -4.57
N ARG A 87 31.07 -2.10 -5.65
CA ARG A 87 32.25 -1.47 -6.27
C ARG A 87 31.89 -0.32 -7.21
N THR A 88 30.61 -0.10 -7.49
CA THR A 88 30.17 0.94 -8.42
C THR A 88 30.14 2.32 -7.76
N PRO A 89 30.40 3.40 -8.52
CA PRO A 89 30.25 4.75 -8.02
C PRO A 89 28.80 5.07 -7.63
N GLU A 90 27.82 4.49 -8.32
CA GLU A 90 26.40 4.61 -7.99
C GLU A 90 26.10 4.08 -6.58
N HIS A 91 26.63 2.90 -6.24
CA HIS A 91 26.48 2.34 -4.90
C HIS A 91 27.08 3.27 -3.83
N ALA A 92 28.28 3.82 -4.09
CA ALA A 92 28.93 4.76 -3.17
C ALA A 92 28.10 6.05 -2.98
N LEU A 93 27.50 6.57 -4.05
CA LEU A 93 26.64 7.75 -4.00
C LEU A 93 25.36 7.47 -3.19
N LEU A 94 24.65 6.38 -3.47
CA LEU A 94 23.45 5.98 -2.73
C LEU A 94 23.76 5.75 -1.26
N SER A 95 24.89 5.08 -0.96
CA SER A 95 25.36 4.89 0.41
C SER A 95 25.63 6.22 1.12
N SER A 96 26.27 7.17 0.44
CA SER A 96 26.50 8.49 1.01
C SER A 96 25.21 9.27 1.21
N TYR A 97 24.25 9.16 0.31
CA TYR A 97 22.95 9.81 0.43
C TYR A 97 22.23 9.30 1.67
N ILE A 98 22.09 7.97 1.78
CA ILE A 98 21.47 7.31 2.93
C ILE A 98 22.13 7.77 4.23
N LYS A 99 23.48 7.74 4.33
CA LYS A 99 24.20 8.17 5.55
C LYS A 99 23.95 9.63 5.92
N LYS A 100 23.75 10.51 4.95
CA LYS A 100 23.58 11.96 5.17
C LYS A 100 22.13 12.35 5.46
N THR A 101 21.16 11.58 4.97
CA THR A 101 19.73 11.90 5.10
C THR A 101 18.97 10.99 6.06
N ALA A 102 19.50 9.82 6.40
CA ALA A 102 18.97 8.97 7.45
C ALA A 102 19.39 9.55 8.80
N GLY A 103 18.67 10.58 9.28
CA GLY A 103 18.90 11.15 10.60
C GLY A 103 18.99 10.06 11.66
N SER A 104 20.13 9.97 12.36
CA SER A 104 20.47 9.08 13.48
C SER A 104 19.78 7.70 13.50
N ILE A 105 19.75 6.99 12.37
CA ILE A 105 19.39 5.57 12.33
C ILE A 105 20.66 4.82 11.96
N ALA A 106 21.24 4.12 12.94
CA ALA A 106 22.32 3.19 12.71
C ALA A 106 21.81 2.05 11.81
N LEU A 107 22.31 1.99 10.58
CA LEU A 107 22.09 0.87 9.67
C LEU A 107 23.21 -0.16 9.90
N PHE A 108 22.78 -1.43 10.07
CA PHE A 108 23.59 -2.62 10.35
C PHE A 108 24.66 -2.89 9.29
#